data_AF-A0A9D2LKT7-F1
#
_entry.id   AF-A0A9D2LKT7-F1
#
_cell.length_a   1.000
_cell.length_b   1.000
_cell.length_c   1.000
_cell.angle_alpha   90.00
_cell.angle_beta   90.00
_cell.angle_gamma   90.00
#
_symmetry.space_group_name_H-M   'P 1'
#
loop_
_entity.id
_entity.type
_entity.pdbx_description
1 polymer ?
#
loop_
_entity_poly.entity_id
_entity_poly.type
_entity_poly.pdbx_seq_one_letter_code
_entity_poly.pdbx_strand_id
1 'polypeptide(L)'
;MTRSEYIQEVSASLKRLTRREREAIRAELDGHMEDHMEALRELGYEEEEAEARALAAMGDPAEVGRELNRQYPFRWLAVKWVAQGAAVLLILFLLSGWWDVFGNLACYARARVWPDTFANVEWLARQSGQEAVDRVWETDQRAELGTMTVRVWQVGLDRVSEQGGTAYVAFSCWDEEPWAEPVGFIEVYNATDGAEPVHSMGGSWGAAYAVPVVWGDALQVCWYDELDHQYETLLTVELPWEESP
;
A
#
# COMPACT_ATOMS: atom_id res chain seq x y z
N MET A 1 -4.97 -18.71 58.98
CA MET A 1 -5.00 -18.11 57.64
C MET A 1 -5.13 -16.62 57.83
N THR A 2 -4.29 -15.83 57.22
CA THR A 2 -4.35 -14.36 57.21
C THR A 2 -5.22 -13.86 56.06
N ARG A 3 -5.69 -12.61 56.12
CA ARG A 3 -6.40 -11.94 55.01
C ARG A 3 -5.70 -12.07 53.66
N SER A 4 -4.38 -11.89 53.64
CA SER A 4 -3.57 -11.99 52.42
C SER A 4 -3.51 -13.42 51.87
N GLU A 5 -3.43 -14.43 52.74
CA GLU A 5 -3.45 -15.84 52.34
C GLU A 5 -4.81 -16.22 51.75
N TYR A 6 -5.91 -15.78 52.36
CA TYR A 6 -7.27 -16.00 51.84
C TYR A 6 -7.43 -15.44 50.42
N ILE A 7 -7.07 -14.16 50.22
CA ILE A 7 -7.18 -13.53 48.90
C ILE A 7 -6.28 -14.23 47.87
N GLN A 8 -5.09 -14.67 48.28
CA GLN A 8 -4.19 -15.41 47.40
C GLN A 8 -4.79 -16.75 46.97
N GLU A 9 -5.43 -17.48 47.89
CA GLU A 9 -6.05 -18.77 47.60
C GLU A 9 -7.29 -18.66 46.70
N VAL A 10 -8.14 -17.66 46.94
CA VAL A 10 -9.25 -17.32 46.03
C VAL A 10 -8.70 -16.95 44.65
N SER A 11 -7.66 -16.12 44.60
CA SER A 11 -7.04 -15.66 43.35
C SER A 11 -6.39 -16.78 42.53
N ALA A 12 -5.84 -17.81 43.19
CA ALA A 12 -5.22 -18.96 42.54
C ALA A 12 -6.23 -19.77 41.71
N SER A 13 -7.51 -19.78 42.12
CA SER A 13 -8.59 -20.45 41.41
C SER A 13 -9.05 -19.70 40.15
N LEU A 14 -8.76 -18.39 40.07
CA LEU A 14 -9.21 -17.50 39.00
C LEU A 14 -8.26 -17.52 37.81
N LYS A 15 -8.26 -18.58 37.01
CA LYS A 15 -7.27 -18.76 35.93
C LYS A 15 -7.51 -17.84 34.72
N ARG A 16 -8.71 -17.29 34.58
CA ARG A 16 -9.22 -16.71 33.31
C ARG A 16 -9.31 -15.18 33.29
N LEU A 17 -8.91 -14.53 34.38
CA LEU A 17 -8.96 -13.08 34.50
C LEU A 17 -7.73 -12.40 33.90
N THR A 18 -7.96 -11.26 33.27
CA THR A 18 -6.92 -10.28 32.96
C THR A 18 -6.30 -9.74 34.24
N ARG A 19 -5.12 -9.12 34.12
CA ARG A 19 -4.42 -8.52 35.27
C ARG A 19 -5.29 -7.50 36.02
N ARG A 20 -5.97 -6.62 35.28
CA ARG A 20 -6.84 -5.57 35.87
C ARG A 20 -8.03 -6.16 36.62
N GLU A 21 -8.65 -7.21 36.07
CA GLU A 21 -9.78 -7.88 36.74
C GLU A 21 -9.34 -8.59 38.03
N ARG A 22 -8.13 -9.17 38.06
CA ARG A 22 -7.57 -9.74 39.30
C ARG A 22 -7.32 -8.67 40.37
N GLU A 23 -6.78 -7.52 39.97
CA GLU A 23 -6.53 -6.40 40.87
C GLU A 23 -7.86 -5.85 41.43
N ALA A 24 -8.90 -5.74 40.60
CA ALA A 24 -10.23 -5.32 41.03
C ALA A 24 -10.87 -6.31 42.02
N ILE A 25 -10.85 -7.62 41.73
CA ILE A 25 -11.39 -8.65 42.63
C ILE A 25 -10.61 -8.68 43.95
N ARG A 26 -9.29 -8.52 43.91
CA ARG A 26 -8.47 -8.42 45.13
C ARG A 26 -8.93 -7.24 45.98
N ALA A 27 -9.11 -6.06 45.39
CA ALA A 27 -9.56 -4.88 46.11
C ALA A 27 -10.98 -5.04 46.68
N GLU A 28 -11.88 -5.69 45.94
CA GLU A 28 -13.25 -5.96 46.41
C GLU A 28 -13.28 -6.94 47.59
N LEU A 29 -12.55 -8.07 47.50
CA LEU A 29 -12.45 -9.03 48.60
C LEU A 29 -11.81 -8.41 49.85
N ASP A 30 -10.78 -7.59 49.64
CA ASP A 30 -10.12 -6.85 50.69
C ASP A 30 -11.12 -5.89 51.36
N GLY A 31 -11.79 -5.03 50.60
CA GLY A 31 -12.78 -4.09 51.11
C GLY A 31 -13.92 -4.79 51.86
N HIS A 32 -14.45 -5.89 51.31
CA HIS A 32 -15.55 -6.63 51.93
C HIS A 32 -15.19 -7.23 53.28
N MET A 33 -13.95 -7.72 53.44
CA MET A 33 -13.45 -8.18 54.74
C MET A 33 -13.25 -7.02 55.72
N GLU A 34 -12.80 -5.85 55.24
CA GLU A 34 -12.67 -4.66 56.08
C GLU A 34 -14.03 -4.19 56.60
N ASP A 35 -15.05 -4.14 55.74
CA ASP A 35 -16.42 -3.76 56.12
C ASP A 35 -16.96 -4.71 57.21
N HIS A 36 -16.69 -6.02 57.08
CA HIS A 36 -17.05 -7.01 58.10
C HIS A 36 -16.30 -6.83 59.42
N MET A 37 -15.00 -6.52 59.35
CA MET A 37 -14.18 -6.25 60.52
C MET A 37 -14.65 -4.99 61.24
N GLU A 38 -14.93 -3.91 60.51
CA GLU A 38 -15.44 -2.65 61.07
C GLU A 38 -16.76 -2.86 61.82
N ALA A 39 -17.71 -3.59 61.21
CA ALA A 39 -18.96 -3.95 61.87
C ALA A 39 -18.76 -4.75 63.18
N LEU A 40 -17.74 -5.62 63.23
CA LEU A 40 -17.40 -6.39 64.44
C LEU A 40 -16.70 -5.52 65.50
N ARG A 41 -15.84 -4.59 65.09
CA ARG A 41 -15.21 -3.62 66.01
C ARG A 41 -16.26 -2.71 66.66
N GLU A 42 -17.27 -2.26 65.90
CA GLU A 42 -18.39 -1.48 66.43
C GLU A 42 -19.21 -2.24 67.49
N LEU A 43 -19.26 -3.57 67.38
CA LEU A 43 -19.89 -4.45 68.37
C LEU A 43 -19.00 -4.70 69.61
N GLY A 44 -17.80 -4.12 69.66
CA GLY A 44 -16.88 -4.19 70.79
C GLY A 44 -15.94 -5.40 70.76
N TYR A 45 -15.76 -6.05 69.62
CA TYR A 45 -14.75 -7.09 69.45
C TYR A 45 -13.36 -6.50 69.24
N GLU A 46 -12.34 -7.14 69.82
CA GLU A 46 -10.94 -6.81 69.59
C GLU A 46 -10.51 -7.16 68.16
N GLU A 47 -9.51 -6.45 67.63
CA GLU A 47 -9.06 -6.52 66.23
C GLU A 47 -8.82 -7.95 65.71
N GLU A 48 -8.06 -8.75 66.45
CA GLU A 48 -7.76 -10.14 66.07
C GLU A 48 -9.01 -11.03 66.04
N GLU A 49 -9.96 -10.77 66.95
CA GLU A 49 -11.21 -11.53 67.04
C GLU A 49 -12.18 -11.12 65.92
N ALA A 50 -12.16 -9.83 65.53
CA ALA A 50 -12.89 -9.31 64.39
C ALA A 50 -12.36 -9.89 63.07
N GLU A 51 -11.04 -9.92 62.86
CA GLU A 51 -10.42 -10.51 61.66
C GLU A 51 -10.74 -12.01 61.54
N ALA A 52 -10.58 -12.77 62.64
CA ALA A 52 -10.86 -14.20 62.64
C ALA A 52 -12.33 -14.51 62.31
N ARG A 53 -13.27 -13.71 62.83
CA ARG A 53 -14.69 -13.84 62.52
C ARG A 53 -15.05 -13.38 61.11
N ALA A 54 -14.44 -12.31 60.61
CA ALA A 54 -14.63 -11.85 59.24
C ALA A 54 -14.15 -12.91 58.24
N LEU A 55 -12.97 -13.49 58.45
CA LEU A 55 -12.45 -14.59 57.64
C LEU A 55 -13.33 -15.84 57.72
N ALA A 56 -13.86 -16.18 58.89
CA ALA A 56 -14.79 -17.30 59.03
C ALA A 56 -16.12 -17.05 58.28
N ALA A 57 -16.60 -15.80 58.25
CA ALA A 57 -17.80 -15.41 57.51
C ALA A 57 -17.62 -15.50 55.98
N MET A 58 -16.40 -15.31 55.48
CA MET A 58 -16.05 -15.45 54.06
C MET A 58 -16.10 -16.90 53.55
N GLY A 59 -16.12 -17.89 54.44
CA GLY A 59 -16.22 -19.31 54.08
C GLY A 59 -14.93 -19.90 53.50
N ASP A 60 -15.05 -21.00 52.77
CA ASP A 60 -13.90 -21.69 52.15
C ASP A 60 -13.38 -20.92 50.91
N PRO A 61 -12.12 -20.43 50.91
CA PRO A 61 -11.55 -19.71 49.76
C PRO A 61 -11.54 -20.54 48.47
N ALA A 62 -11.41 -21.87 48.56
CA ALA A 62 -11.40 -22.74 47.38
C ALA A 62 -12.79 -22.83 46.73
N GLU A 63 -13.85 -22.86 47.54
CA GLU A 63 -15.24 -22.82 47.07
C GLU A 63 -15.60 -21.48 46.46
N VAL A 64 -15.27 -20.37 47.13
CA VAL A 64 -15.49 -19.01 46.63
C VAL A 64 -14.74 -18.80 45.31
N GLY A 65 -13.47 -19.19 45.25
CA GLY A 65 -12.66 -19.09 44.03
C GLY A 65 -13.21 -19.93 42.87
N ARG A 66 -13.76 -21.11 43.15
CA ARG A 66 -14.39 -21.99 42.14
C ARG A 66 -15.65 -21.36 41.56
N GLU A 67 -16.55 -20.85 42.40
CA GLU A 67 -17.81 -20.25 41.95
C GLU A 67 -17.56 -18.94 41.21
N LEU A 68 -16.63 -18.12 41.72
CA LEU A 68 -16.22 -16.89 41.04
C LEU A 68 -15.61 -17.19 39.67
N ASN A 69 -14.75 -18.21 39.54
CA ASN A 69 -14.20 -18.62 38.24
C ASN A 69 -15.26 -19.14 37.24
N ARG A 70 -16.43 -19.60 37.71
CA ARG A 70 -17.56 -20.02 36.86
C ARG A 70 -18.26 -18.84 36.20
N GLN A 71 -18.27 -17.68 36.86
CA GLN A 71 -18.87 -16.43 36.37
C GLN A 71 -18.09 -15.80 35.21
N TYR A 72 -16.84 -16.22 34.96
CA TYR A 72 -15.98 -15.71 33.88
C TYR A 72 -15.79 -16.73 32.74
N PRO A 73 -16.77 -16.89 31.82
CA PRO A 73 -16.66 -17.86 30.73
C PRO A 73 -15.73 -17.37 29.63
N PHE A 74 -14.77 -18.23 29.25
CA PHE A 74 -13.78 -18.02 28.17
C PHE A 74 -14.40 -17.62 26.82
N ARG A 75 -15.67 -17.95 26.60
CA ARG A 75 -16.41 -17.69 25.35
C ARG A 75 -16.44 -16.21 25.00
N TRP A 76 -16.57 -15.30 25.97
CA TRP A 76 -16.62 -13.87 25.70
C TRP A 76 -15.27 -13.29 25.26
N LEU A 77 -14.16 -13.78 25.82
CA LEU A 77 -12.83 -13.38 25.39
C LEU A 77 -12.54 -13.85 23.97
N ALA A 78 -12.93 -15.08 23.64
CA ALA A 78 -12.82 -15.62 22.28
C ALA A 78 -13.68 -14.81 21.29
N VAL A 79 -14.92 -14.48 21.63
CA VAL A 79 -15.80 -13.64 20.81
C VAL A 79 -15.17 -12.26 20.57
N LYS A 80 -14.60 -11.63 21.60
CA LYS A 80 -13.89 -10.35 21.46
C LYS A 80 -12.73 -10.43 20.45
N TRP A 81 -11.88 -11.46 20.57
CA TRP A 81 -10.74 -11.62 19.66
C TRP A 81 -11.18 -11.92 18.22
N VAL A 82 -12.21 -12.75 18.05
CA VAL A 82 -12.79 -13.03 16.72
C VAL A 82 -13.37 -11.76 16.12
N ALA A 83 -14.14 -10.97 16.88
CA ALA A 83 -14.70 -9.71 16.42
C ALA A 83 -13.60 -8.70 16.04
N GLN A 84 -12.55 -8.59 16.86
CA GLN A 84 -11.40 -7.72 16.56
C GLN A 84 -10.65 -8.18 15.31
N GLY A 85 -10.42 -9.48 15.14
CA GLY A 85 -9.79 -10.05 13.95
C GLY A 85 -10.62 -9.79 12.70
N ALA A 86 -11.94 -10.01 12.76
CA ALA A 86 -12.86 -9.72 11.67
C ALA A 86 -12.87 -8.23 11.30
N ALA A 87 -12.82 -7.32 12.27
CA ALA A 87 -12.74 -5.89 12.03
C ALA A 87 -11.44 -5.50 11.31
N VAL A 88 -10.29 -6.06 11.72
CA VAL A 88 -9.00 -5.82 11.04
C VAL A 88 -9.03 -6.34 9.60
N LEU A 89 -9.55 -7.55 9.39
CA LEU A 89 -9.66 -8.13 8.04
C LEU A 89 -10.59 -7.31 7.14
N LEU A 90 -11.70 -6.79 7.67
CA LEU A 90 -12.60 -5.91 6.94
C LEU A 90 -11.89 -4.61 6.53
N ILE A 91 -11.11 -4.00 7.43
CA ILE A 91 -10.33 -2.79 7.10
C ILE A 91 -9.32 -3.08 6.00
N LEU A 92 -8.58 -4.19 6.09
CA LEU A 92 -7.62 -4.58 5.07
C LEU A 92 -8.30 -4.84 3.71
N PHE A 93 -9.47 -5.48 3.72
CA PHE A 93 -10.25 -5.70 2.50
C PHE A 93 -10.75 -4.39 1.87
N LEU A 94 -11.22 -3.44 2.69
CA LEU A 94 -11.65 -2.13 2.18
C LEU A 94 -10.46 -1.29 1.67
N LEU A 95 -9.28 -1.47 2.25
CA LEU A 95 -8.05 -0.80 1.82
C LEU A 95 -7.35 -1.51 0.64
N SER A 96 -7.71 -2.75 0.29
CA SER A 96 -6.98 -3.48 -0.75
C SER A 96 -7.12 -2.83 -2.12
N GLY A 97 -8.26 -2.20 -2.42
CA GLY A 97 -8.46 -1.44 -3.66
C GLY A 97 -7.62 -0.17 -3.78
N TRP A 98 -6.98 0.28 -2.69
CA TRP A 98 -6.06 1.41 -2.73
C TRP A 98 -4.64 1.00 -3.14
N TRP A 99 -4.34 -0.30 -3.19
CA TRP A 99 -3.00 -0.77 -3.55
C TRP A 99 -2.62 -0.35 -4.98
N ASP A 100 -3.57 -0.42 -5.90
CA ASP A 100 -3.37 -0.03 -7.30
C ASP A 100 -3.14 1.48 -7.41
N VAL A 101 -3.90 2.29 -6.66
CA VAL A 101 -3.71 3.75 -6.58
C VAL A 101 -2.32 4.11 -6.03
N PHE A 102 -1.85 3.42 -4.98
CA PHE A 102 -0.50 3.63 -4.46
C PHE A 102 0.58 3.19 -5.46
N GLY A 103 0.34 2.10 -6.20
CA GLY A 103 1.19 1.65 -7.30
C GLY A 103 1.29 2.70 -8.41
N ASN A 104 0.15 3.22 -8.86
CA ASN A 104 0.05 4.28 -9.87
C ASN A 104 0.78 5.53 -9.41
N LEU A 105 0.55 5.98 -8.17
CA LEU A 105 1.26 7.14 -7.61
C LEU A 105 2.78 6.98 -7.64
N ALA A 106 3.28 5.80 -7.26
CA ALA A 106 4.71 5.51 -7.30
C ALA A 106 5.25 5.49 -8.74
N CYS A 107 4.49 4.91 -9.68
CA CYS A 107 4.82 4.89 -11.09
C CYS A 107 4.82 6.29 -11.72
N TYR A 108 3.82 7.13 -11.42
CA TYR A 108 3.72 8.52 -11.88
C TYR A 108 4.85 9.38 -11.36
N ALA A 109 5.16 9.27 -10.06
CA ALA A 109 6.31 9.97 -9.49
C ALA A 109 7.62 9.53 -10.16
N ARG A 110 7.79 8.22 -10.39
CA ARG A 110 8.96 7.67 -11.08
C ARG A 110 9.04 8.12 -12.54
N ALA A 111 7.92 8.15 -13.27
CA ALA A 111 7.86 8.57 -14.68
C ALA A 111 8.23 10.04 -14.87
N ARG A 112 7.92 10.85 -13.85
CA ARG A 112 8.25 12.29 -13.81
C ARG A 112 9.71 12.57 -13.46
N VAL A 113 10.28 11.82 -12.51
CA VAL A 113 11.62 12.10 -11.96
C VAL A 113 12.72 11.28 -12.64
N TRP A 114 12.46 10.01 -12.94
CA TRP A 114 13.42 9.05 -13.50
C TRP A 114 12.82 8.26 -14.66
N PRO A 115 12.53 8.91 -15.80
CA PRO A 115 11.89 8.25 -16.94
C PRO A 115 12.78 7.16 -17.58
N ASP A 116 14.10 7.29 -17.45
CA ASP A 116 15.13 6.34 -17.91
C ASP A 116 14.98 4.94 -17.32
N THR A 117 14.36 4.84 -16.15
CA THR A 117 14.10 3.57 -15.47
C THR A 117 13.01 2.73 -16.12
N PHE A 118 12.16 3.30 -16.99
CA PHE A 118 11.11 2.56 -17.69
C PHE A 118 11.61 1.98 -19.01
N ALA A 119 12.12 2.83 -19.89
CA ALA A 119 12.69 2.47 -21.18
C ALA A 119 13.57 3.62 -21.64
N ASN A 120 14.71 3.34 -22.27
CA ASN A 120 15.56 4.35 -22.89
C ASN A 120 15.97 3.89 -24.28
N VAL A 121 16.37 4.86 -25.11
CA VAL A 121 16.70 4.63 -26.53
C VAL A 121 17.84 3.62 -26.69
N GLU A 122 18.89 3.73 -25.87
CA GLU A 122 20.03 2.82 -25.94
C GLU A 122 19.67 1.37 -25.63
N TRP A 123 18.81 1.16 -24.64
CA TRP A 123 18.39 -0.18 -24.24
C TRP A 123 17.55 -0.84 -25.32
N LEU A 124 16.63 -0.08 -25.94
CA LEU A 124 15.84 -0.56 -27.06
C LEU A 124 16.73 -0.90 -28.27
N ALA A 125 17.69 -0.05 -28.61
CA ALA A 125 18.59 -0.30 -29.74
C ALA A 125 19.46 -1.55 -29.54
N ARG A 126 19.97 -1.79 -28.33
CA ARG A 126 20.68 -3.04 -27.99
C ARG A 126 19.78 -4.27 -28.15
N GLN A 127 18.50 -4.16 -27.77
CA GLN A 127 17.55 -5.26 -27.89
C GLN A 127 17.10 -5.50 -29.33
N SER A 128 17.02 -4.46 -30.17
CA SER A 128 16.71 -4.60 -31.60
C SER A 128 17.87 -5.16 -32.43
N GLY A 129 19.01 -5.48 -31.81
CA GLY A 129 20.18 -6.04 -32.49
C GLY A 129 21.06 -5.00 -33.19
N GLN A 130 20.85 -3.72 -32.93
CA GLN A 130 21.74 -2.64 -33.37
C GLN A 130 22.86 -2.42 -32.35
N GLU A 131 24.11 -2.38 -32.83
CA GLU A 131 25.29 -2.27 -31.95
C GLU A 131 25.46 -0.88 -31.31
N ALA A 132 24.94 0.19 -31.93
CA ALA A 132 24.88 1.53 -31.33
C ALA A 132 23.91 2.44 -32.13
N VAL A 133 23.08 3.22 -31.43
CA VAL A 133 22.42 4.39 -32.01
C VAL A 133 23.50 5.45 -32.27
N ASP A 134 23.56 6.01 -33.48
CA ASP A 134 24.60 6.99 -33.84
C ASP A 134 24.60 8.19 -32.89
N ARG A 135 23.41 8.70 -32.55
CA ARG A 135 23.24 9.79 -31.59
C ARG A 135 21.92 9.70 -30.84
N VAL A 136 21.97 10.09 -29.57
CA VAL A 136 20.81 10.25 -28.68
C VAL A 136 20.77 11.71 -28.23
N TRP A 137 19.61 12.32 -28.36
CA TRP A 137 19.32 13.67 -27.91
C TRP A 137 18.30 13.62 -26.78
N GLU A 138 18.59 14.35 -25.71
CA GLU A 138 17.59 14.62 -24.68
C GLU A 138 16.67 15.73 -25.17
N THR A 139 15.37 15.54 -24.97
CA THR A 139 14.35 16.53 -25.31
C THR A 139 13.37 16.68 -24.13
N ASP A 140 12.52 17.70 -24.17
CA ASP A 140 11.50 17.91 -23.14
C ASP A 140 10.20 18.39 -23.78
N GLN A 141 9.76 17.66 -24.81
CA GLN A 141 8.49 17.93 -25.47
C GLN A 141 7.36 17.29 -24.68
N ARG A 142 6.33 18.07 -24.40
CA ARG A 142 5.20 17.63 -23.57
C ARG A 142 3.88 17.93 -24.25
N ALA A 143 2.94 17.02 -24.08
CA ALA A 143 1.55 17.20 -24.44
C ALA A 143 0.67 16.86 -23.23
N GLU A 144 -0.46 17.56 -23.12
CA GLU A 144 -1.45 17.36 -22.07
C GLU A 144 -2.69 16.71 -22.70
N LEU A 145 -3.16 15.62 -22.09
CA LEU A 145 -4.39 14.93 -22.43
C LEU A 145 -5.24 14.85 -21.16
N GLY A 146 -6.17 15.80 -20.99
CA GLY A 146 -6.91 15.94 -19.74
C GLY A 146 -5.99 16.24 -18.56
N THR A 147 -5.93 15.32 -17.58
CA THR A 147 -5.03 15.39 -16.42
C THR A 147 -3.72 14.63 -16.61
N MET A 148 -3.60 13.89 -17.72
CA MET A 148 -2.39 13.15 -18.07
C MET A 148 -1.41 14.05 -18.84
N THR A 149 -0.15 13.99 -18.45
CA THR A 149 0.95 14.59 -19.20
C THR A 149 1.77 13.49 -19.87
N VAL A 150 2.01 13.63 -21.17
CA VAL A 150 2.95 12.80 -21.93
C VAL A 150 4.20 13.61 -22.20
N ARG A 151 5.36 13.06 -21.90
CA ARG A 151 6.67 13.68 -22.10
C ARG A 151 7.53 12.80 -22.99
N VAL A 152 7.89 13.30 -24.16
CA VAL A 152 9.02 12.75 -24.92
C VAL A 152 10.29 13.34 -24.31
N TRP A 153 11.18 12.47 -23.85
CA TRP A 153 12.37 12.88 -23.12
C TRP A 153 13.68 12.48 -23.80
N GLN A 154 13.64 11.52 -24.73
CA GLN A 154 14.78 11.14 -25.56
C GLN A 154 14.35 10.80 -26.99
N VAL A 155 15.20 11.17 -27.94
CA VAL A 155 15.10 10.81 -29.36
C VAL A 155 16.47 10.33 -29.81
N GLY A 156 16.53 9.30 -30.64
CA GLY A 156 17.76 8.86 -31.27
C GLY A 156 17.56 8.49 -32.73
N LEU A 157 18.63 8.53 -33.49
CA LEU A 157 18.64 8.19 -34.92
C LEU A 157 19.80 7.22 -35.15
N ASP A 158 19.53 6.13 -35.88
CA ASP A 158 20.57 5.26 -36.41
C ASP A 158 20.84 5.55 -37.89
N ARG A 159 22.05 5.19 -38.36
CA ARG A 159 22.66 5.57 -39.66
C ARG A 159 21.64 5.72 -40.76
N VAL A 160 21.44 6.98 -41.14
CA VAL A 160 20.68 7.41 -42.31
C VAL A 160 21.50 7.05 -43.55
N SER A 161 21.41 5.81 -44.02
CA SER A 161 21.78 5.52 -45.40
C SER A 161 20.67 6.03 -46.32
N GLU A 162 21.00 6.36 -47.57
CA GLU A 162 20.03 6.76 -48.62
C GLU A 162 18.87 5.75 -48.85
N GLN A 163 18.87 4.61 -48.15
CA GLN A 163 17.86 3.54 -48.21
C GLN A 163 16.87 3.52 -47.03
N GLY A 164 16.97 4.46 -46.09
CA GLY A 164 16.12 4.54 -44.89
C GLY A 164 16.89 4.25 -43.60
N GLY A 165 16.46 4.84 -42.49
CA GLY A 165 17.02 4.68 -41.15
C GLY A 165 15.94 4.32 -40.11
N THR A 166 16.36 4.17 -38.86
CA THR A 166 15.44 3.91 -37.73
C THR A 166 15.55 5.05 -36.74
N ALA A 167 14.41 5.68 -36.44
CA ALA A 167 14.29 6.64 -35.36
C ALA A 167 13.83 5.93 -34.08
N TYR A 168 14.43 6.31 -32.98
CA TYR A 168 14.07 5.86 -31.65
C TYR A 168 13.47 7.01 -30.88
N VAL A 169 12.36 6.78 -30.21
CA VAL A 169 11.77 7.78 -29.31
C VAL A 169 11.45 7.12 -27.98
N ALA A 170 11.81 7.77 -26.88
CA ALA A 170 11.43 7.36 -25.55
C ALA A 170 10.54 8.43 -24.92
N PHE A 171 9.43 7.97 -24.36
CA PHE A 171 8.48 8.81 -23.65
C PHE A 171 8.18 8.26 -22.26
N SER A 172 7.67 9.13 -21.40
CA SER A 172 7.01 8.77 -20.15
C SER A 172 5.70 9.53 -20.04
N CYS A 173 4.73 8.95 -19.34
CA CYS A 173 3.49 9.63 -19.03
C CYS A 173 3.12 9.46 -17.57
N TRP A 174 2.41 10.45 -17.03
CA TRP A 174 1.90 10.44 -15.67
C TRP A 174 0.62 11.23 -15.60
N ASP A 175 -0.22 10.90 -14.64
CA ASP A 175 -1.45 11.64 -14.34
C ASP A 175 -1.27 12.47 -13.06
N GLU A 176 -1.94 13.63 -13.00
CA GLU A 176 -2.07 14.39 -11.75
C GLU A 176 -3.01 13.70 -10.76
N GLU A 177 -3.91 12.85 -11.26
CA GLU A 177 -4.88 12.09 -10.48
C GLU A 177 -4.43 10.61 -10.32
N PRO A 178 -4.02 10.16 -9.12
CA PRO A 178 -3.50 8.80 -8.92
C PRO A 178 -4.52 7.67 -9.13
N TRP A 179 -5.81 8.02 -9.12
CA TRP A 179 -6.93 7.11 -9.36
C TRP A 179 -7.39 7.12 -10.81
N ALA A 180 -6.85 8.01 -11.66
CA ALA A 180 -7.13 7.96 -13.07
C ALA A 180 -6.47 6.71 -13.66
N GLU A 181 -7.28 5.84 -14.26
CA GLU A 181 -6.80 4.76 -15.10
C GLU A 181 -7.16 5.15 -16.53
N PRO A 182 -6.26 5.84 -17.27
CA PRO A 182 -6.54 6.18 -18.65
C PRO A 182 -6.64 4.88 -19.45
N VAL A 183 -7.84 4.61 -19.98
CA VAL A 183 -8.16 3.40 -20.74
C VAL A 183 -7.69 3.61 -22.18
N GLY A 184 -6.41 3.38 -22.39
CA GLY A 184 -5.75 3.62 -23.66
C GLY A 184 -4.24 3.44 -23.56
N PHE A 185 -3.57 3.65 -24.69
CA PHE A 185 -2.12 3.56 -24.75
C PHE A 185 -1.56 4.52 -25.78
N ILE A 186 -0.27 4.79 -25.64
CA ILE A 186 0.45 5.68 -26.54
C ILE A 186 1.06 4.85 -27.66
N GLU A 187 0.86 5.28 -28.90
CA GLU A 187 1.49 4.72 -30.09
C GLU A 187 2.30 5.81 -30.80
N VAL A 188 3.33 5.38 -31.52
CA VAL A 188 4.21 6.28 -32.28
C VAL A 188 4.26 5.81 -33.72
N TYR A 189 3.98 6.72 -34.65
CA TYR A 189 4.02 6.46 -36.08
C TYR A 189 4.94 7.43 -36.79
N ASN A 190 5.38 7.06 -37.98
CA ASN A 190 5.96 8.02 -38.91
C ASN A 190 4.86 8.98 -39.41
N ALA A 191 5.11 10.29 -39.30
CA ALA A 191 4.14 11.33 -39.65
C ALA A 191 3.84 11.39 -41.16
N THR A 192 4.77 10.93 -42.01
CA THR A 192 4.70 11.06 -43.46
C THR A 192 3.90 9.92 -44.09
N ASP A 193 4.24 8.67 -43.74
CA ASP A 193 3.68 7.47 -44.36
C ASP A 193 2.85 6.60 -43.41
N GLY A 194 2.77 6.96 -42.12
CA GLY A 194 2.03 6.22 -41.11
C GLY A 194 2.71 4.91 -40.70
N ALA A 195 4.02 4.73 -40.97
CA ALA A 195 4.71 3.50 -40.63
C ALA A 195 4.68 3.21 -39.14
N GLU A 196 4.35 1.95 -38.82
CA GLU A 196 4.29 1.42 -37.47
C GLU A 196 5.69 1.13 -36.89
N PRO A 197 5.82 1.12 -35.55
CA PRO A 197 7.08 0.80 -34.90
C PRO A 197 7.45 -0.66 -35.10
N VAL A 198 8.70 -0.93 -35.50
CA VAL A 198 9.23 -2.28 -35.70
C VAL A 198 9.57 -2.95 -34.36
N HIS A 199 9.98 -2.13 -33.38
CA HIS A 199 10.27 -2.59 -32.03
C HIS A 199 9.75 -1.60 -30.99
N SER A 200 9.31 -2.14 -29.85
CA SER A 200 8.93 -1.35 -28.68
C SER A 200 9.43 -2.02 -27.40
N MET A 201 9.57 -1.23 -26.35
CA MET A 201 10.00 -1.65 -25.02
C MET A 201 9.40 -0.74 -23.97
N GLY A 202 9.10 -1.28 -22.79
CA GLY A 202 8.62 -0.53 -21.65
C GLY A 202 7.23 -0.99 -21.22
N GLY A 203 6.43 -0.08 -20.68
CA GLY A 203 5.07 -0.34 -20.23
C GLY A 203 4.20 0.92 -20.28
N SER A 204 3.04 0.87 -19.63
CA SER A 204 1.99 1.90 -19.75
C SER A 204 2.44 3.32 -19.39
N TRP A 205 3.41 3.46 -18.48
CA TRP A 205 3.86 4.77 -17.95
C TRP A 205 5.16 5.29 -18.58
N GLY A 206 5.76 4.50 -19.46
CA GLY A 206 6.97 4.87 -20.16
C GLY A 206 7.46 3.76 -21.07
N ALA A 207 7.69 4.12 -22.32
CA ALA A 207 8.09 3.19 -23.36
C ALA A 207 9.04 3.88 -24.36
N ALA A 208 9.77 3.04 -25.08
CA ALA A 208 10.58 3.42 -26.20
C ALA A 208 10.09 2.68 -27.44
N TYR A 209 10.09 3.36 -28.58
CA TYR A 209 9.66 2.85 -29.87
C TYR A 209 10.75 3.07 -30.92
N ALA A 210 10.91 2.11 -31.83
CA ALA A 210 11.80 2.17 -32.98
C ALA A 210 10.95 2.18 -34.24
N VAL A 211 10.94 3.31 -34.95
CA VAL A 211 10.08 3.59 -36.10
C VAL A 211 10.96 3.77 -37.34
N PRO A 212 10.62 3.16 -38.49
CA PRO A 212 11.38 3.35 -39.72
C PRO A 212 11.10 4.75 -40.28
N VAL A 213 12.17 5.46 -40.68
CA VAL A 213 12.09 6.85 -41.15
C VAL A 213 13.01 7.10 -42.34
N VAL A 214 12.63 8.06 -43.18
CA VAL A 214 13.44 8.62 -44.25
C VAL A 214 13.83 10.06 -43.89
N TRP A 215 14.92 10.56 -44.46
CA TRP A 215 15.37 11.94 -44.23
C TRP A 215 14.23 12.93 -44.45
N GLY A 216 14.04 13.83 -43.48
CA GLY A 216 12.96 14.83 -43.49
C GLY A 216 11.66 14.36 -42.86
N ASP A 217 11.52 13.09 -42.46
CA ASP A 217 10.35 12.63 -41.72
C ASP A 217 10.35 13.14 -40.27
N ALA A 218 9.15 13.15 -39.69
CA ALA A 218 8.91 13.40 -38.28
C ALA A 218 8.13 12.23 -37.67
N LEU A 219 8.09 12.14 -36.35
CA LEU A 219 7.27 11.14 -35.66
C LEU A 219 6.01 11.79 -35.09
N GLN A 220 4.88 11.09 -35.17
CA GLN A 220 3.67 11.45 -34.45
C GLN A 220 3.51 10.52 -33.26
N VAL A 221 3.38 11.11 -32.06
CA VAL A 221 2.97 10.37 -30.87
C VAL A 221 1.47 10.60 -30.70
N CYS A 222 0.72 9.51 -30.69
CA CYS A 222 -0.73 9.49 -30.64
C CYS A 222 -1.19 8.77 -29.39
N TRP A 223 -2.30 9.23 -28.83
CA TRP A 223 -3.07 8.49 -27.85
C TRP A 223 -4.14 7.67 -28.57
N TYR A 224 -4.21 6.38 -28.28
CA TYR A 224 -5.32 5.54 -28.68
C TYR A 224 -6.28 5.38 -27.51
N ASP A 225 -7.51 5.87 -27.69
CA ASP A 225 -8.60 5.69 -26.74
C ASP A 225 -9.28 4.33 -27.00
N GLU A 226 -9.23 3.43 -26.02
CA GLU A 226 -9.82 2.09 -26.15
C GLU A 226 -11.36 2.11 -26.08
N LEU A 227 -11.97 3.15 -25.48
CA LEU A 227 -13.43 3.25 -25.35
C LEU A 227 -14.06 3.72 -26.66
N ASP A 228 -13.47 4.74 -27.28
CA ASP A 228 -14.00 5.35 -28.50
C ASP A 228 -13.31 4.82 -29.78
N HIS A 229 -12.27 3.99 -29.63
CA HIS A 229 -11.46 3.45 -30.74
C HIS A 229 -10.93 4.55 -31.66
N GLN A 230 -10.56 5.69 -31.09
CA GLN A 230 -10.07 6.87 -31.81
C GLN A 230 -8.60 7.15 -31.48
N TYR A 231 -7.91 7.70 -32.48
CA TYR A 231 -6.56 8.22 -32.32
C TYR A 231 -6.60 9.73 -32.14
N GLU A 232 -5.96 10.23 -31.08
CA GLU A 232 -5.70 11.65 -30.87
C GLU A 232 -4.21 11.92 -30.99
N THR A 233 -3.80 12.74 -31.95
CA THR A 233 -2.39 13.14 -32.08
C THR A 233 -2.02 14.08 -30.95
N LEU A 234 -1.09 13.65 -30.09
CA LEU A 234 -0.65 14.42 -28.94
C LEU A 234 0.45 15.43 -29.31
N LEU A 235 1.45 14.97 -30.06
CA LEU A 235 2.63 15.77 -30.40
C LEU A 235 3.32 15.22 -31.64
N THR A 236 3.93 16.12 -32.41
CA THR A 236 4.81 15.79 -33.52
C THR A 236 6.25 16.04 -33.09
N VAL A 237 7.05 14.98 -33.05
CA VAL A 237 8.47 15.03 -32.71
C VAL A 237 9.28 15.22 -33.99
N GLU A 238 9.79 16.42 -34.16
CA GLU A 238 10.79 16.71 -35.19
C GLU A 238 12.08 15.97 -34.89
N LEU A 239 12.57 15.21 -35.87
CA LEU A 239 13.82 14.47 -35.75
C LEU A 239 15.00 15.40 -36.04
N PRO A 240 16.09 15.35 -35.25
CA PRO A 240 17.25 16.22 -35.41
C PRO A 240 18.14 15.72 -36.55
N TRP A 241 17.65 15.86 -37.78
CA TRP A 241 18.42 15.62 -39.00
C TRP A 241 19.63 16.58 -39.06
N GLU A 242 20.83 16.08 -39.38
CA GLU A 242 21.92 16.97 -39.80
C GLU A 242 21.68 17.45 -41.24
N GLU A 243 22.34 18.56 -41.62
CA GLU A 243 22.27 19.14 -42.97
C GLU A 243 22.28 18.04 -44.05
N SER A 244 21.44 18.22 -45.07
CA SER A 244 21.17 17.27 -46.18
C SER A 244 22.35 16.35 -46.51
N PRO A 245 22.12 15.04 -46.71
CA PRO A 245 23.17 14.14 -47.19
C PRO A 245 23.88 14.65 -48.44
#